data_AF-G4TLY8-F1
#
_entry.id   AF-G4TLY8-F1
#
_cell.length_a   1.000
_cell.length_b   1.000
_cell.length_c   1.000
_cell.angle_alpha   90.00
_cell.angle_beta   90.00
_cell.angle_gamma   90.00
#
_symmetry.space_group_name_H-M   'P 1'
#
loop_
_entity.id
_entity.type
_entity.pdbx_description
1 polymer ?
#
loop_
_entity_poly.entity_id
_entity_poly.type
_entity_poly.pdbx_seq_one_letter_code
_entity_poly.pdbx_strand_id
1 'polypeptide(L)'
;MSSTPISLVFESSSLYNNTISCDTRGIRYQISCSSDEVITIKRWDSKTGLMNPVYELKMPYFTKEKYRNYGEVDWRPMNQLLEKAYALSTARTFCGADGRNYRWEAVDERVVLLAVSDIIPRGYVTARYNWSLICGELSSLQILHEPVLETLDIIIRTSPM
;
A
#
# COMPACT_ATOMS: atom_id res chain seq x y z
N MET A 1 -21.18 17.22 4.11
CA MET A 1 -21.11 16.15 5.12
C MET A 1 -19.66 15.93 5.45
N SER A 2 -19.26 16.09 6.71
CA SER A 2 -17.89 15.80 7.15
C SER A 2 -17.73 14.28 7.13
N SER A 3 -17.06 13.75 6.11
CA SER A 3 -16.63 12.35 6.12
C SER A 3 -15.57 12.21 7.21
N THR A 4 -15.81 11.33 8.18
CA THR A 4 -14.78 10.95 9.16
C THR A 4 -13.52 10.53 8.42
N PRO A 5 -12.34 11.07 8.76
CA PRO A 5 -11.11 10.68 8.10
C PRO A 5 -10.86 9.20 8.33
N ILE A 6 -10.63 8.45 7.25
CA ILE A 6 -10.29 7.04 7.32
C ILE A 6 -8.80 6.95 7.64
N SER A 7 -8.47 6.39 8.80
CA SER A 7 -7.10 6.15 9.23
C SER A 7 -6.89 4.66 9.37
N LEU A 8 -5.91 4.14 8.63
CA LEU A 8 -5.42 2.78 8.71
C LEU A 8 -4.23 2.77 9.66
N VAL A 9 -4.36 2.15 10.83
CA VAL A 9 -3.32 2.13 11.87
C VAL A 9 -2.51 0.85 11.77
N PHE A 10 -1.20 0.97 11.95
CA PHE A 10 -0.25 -0.14 11.91
C PHE A 10 -0.04 -0.63 13.35
N GLU A 11 -0.41 -1.87 13.69
CA GLU A 11 -0.33 -2.41 15.06
C GLU A 11 1.12 -2.72 15.53
N SER A 12 2.12 -2.51 14.68
CA SER A 12 3.53 -2.77 14.94
C SER A 12 4.41 -1.76 14.22
N SER A 13 5.61 -1.52 14.77
CA SER A 13 6.68 -0.82 14.07
C SER A 13 7.43 -1.74 13.07
N SER A 14 7.24 -3.06 13.18
CA SER A 14 7.72 -4.00 12.18
C SER A 14 6.84 -3.92 10.93
N LEU A 15 7.45 -3.63 9.80
CA LEU A 15 6.76 -3.55 8.50
C LEU A 15 6.28 -4.91 8.01
N TYR A 16 7.05 -5.95 8.33
CA TYR A 16 6.87 -7.29 7.76
C TYR A 16 6.08 -8.24 8.64
N ASN A 17 5.81 -7.87 9.89
CA ASN A 17 4.98 -8.61 10.83
C ASN A 17 4.03 -7.63 11.52
N ASN A 18 2.94 -7.31 10.83
CA ASN A 18 2.05 -6.22 11.19
C ASN A 18 0.58 -6.52 10.86
N THR A 19 -0.32 -5.81 11.53
CA THR A 19 -1.71 -5.69 11.15
C THR A 19 -1.98 -4.24 10.79
N ILE A 20 -2.68 -4.01 9.68
CA ILE A 20 -3.14 -2.67 9.30
C ILE A 20 -4.66 -2.67 9.39
N SER A 21 -5.26 -1.82 10.21
CA SER A 21 -6.70 -1.87 10.48
C SER A 21 -7.36 -0.49 10.50
N CYS A 22 -8.64 -0.48 10.13
CA CYS A 22 -9.54 0.66 10.30
C CYS A 22 -10.90 0.12 10.79
N ASP A 23 -11.09 0.15 12.11
CA ASP A 23 -12.25 -0.46 12.77
C ASP A 23 -13.58 0.14 12.31
N THR A 24 -13.62 1.45 12.10
CA THR A 24 -14.83 2.18 11.67
C THR A 24 -15.30 1.78 10.27
N ARG A 25 -14.43 1.18 9.46
CA ARG A 25 -14.75 0.69 8.10
C ARG A 25 -14.67 -0.84 7.99
N GLY A 26 -14.34 -1.54 9.08
CA GLY A 26 -14.14 -2.99 9.06
C GLY A 26 -13.01 -3.43 8.12
N ILE A 27 -12.03 -2.56 7.85
CA ILE A 27 -10.87 -2.89 7.00
C ILE A 27 -9.79 -3.48 7.88
N ARG A 28 -9.25 -4.62 7.48
CA ARG A 28 -8.11 -5.24 8.17
C ARG A 28 -7.22 -6.01 7.20
N TYR A 29 -5.92 -5.77 7.30
CA TYR A 29 -4.87 -6.49 6.62
C TYR A 29 -3.91 -7.10 7.63
N GLN A 30 -3.32 -8.24 7.29
CA GLN A 30 -2.24 -8.86 8.05
C GLN A 30 -1.07 -9.10 7.11
N ILE A 31 0.10 -8.69 7.55
CA ILE A 31 1.37 -8.79 6.85
C ILE A 31 2.26 -9.69 7.69
N SER A 32 2.80 -10.73 7.07
CA SER A 32 3.68 -11.69 7.74
C SER A 32 4.85 -12.06 6.83
N CYS A 33 6.06 -12.06 7.38
CA CYS A 33 7.26 -12.52 6.69
C CYS A 33 7.56 -13.96 7.06
N SER A 34 7.74 -14.82 6.05
CA SER A 34 8.25 -16.17 6.26
C SER A 34 9.79 -16.20 6.24
N SER A 35 10.37 -17.34 6.60
CA SER A 35 11.82 -17.58 6.59
C SER A 35 12.47 -17.38 5.22
N ASP A 36 11.70 -17.50 4.14
CA ASP A 36 12.20 -17.48 2.76
C ASP A 36 12.13 -16.07 2.13
N GLU A 37 12.07 -15.02 2.97
CA GLU A 37 11.95 -13.62 2.56
C GLU A 37 10.69 -13.33 1.72
N VAL A 38 9.66 -14.15 1.92
CA VAL A 38 8.35 -13.97 1.31
C VAL A 38 7.42 -13.30 2.31
N ILE A 39 6.96 -12.11 1.95
CA ILE A 39 5.96 -11.37 2.70
C ILE A 39 4.60 -11.75 2.14
N THR A 40 3.76 -12.33 2.98
CA THR A 40 2.37 -12.64 2.64
C THR A 40 1.48 -11.54 3.17
N ILE A 41 0.57 -11.05 2.32
CA ILE A 41 -0.43 -10.06 2.71
C ILE A 41 -1.81 -10.70 2.60
N LYS A 42 -2.55 -10.64 3.70
CA LYS A 42 -3.91 -11.14 3.84
C LYS A 42 -4.86 -9.98 4.09
N ARG A 43 -6.07 -10.08 3.53
CA ARG A 43 -7.16 -9.15 3.76
C ARG A 43 -8.30 -9.87 4.48
N TRP A 44 -8.89 -9.22 5.47
CA TRP A 44 -10.10 -9.69 6.13
C TRP A 44 -11.28 -9.67 5.16
N ASP A 45 -12.05 -10.75 5.14
CA ASP A 45 -13.30 -10.85 4.41
C ASP A 45 -14.46 -10.95 5.40
N SER A 46 -15.33 -9.95 5.39
CA SER A 46 -16.49 -9.89 6.29
C SER A 46 -17.54 -10.96 5.99
N LYS A 47 -17.58 -11.51 4.76
CA LYS A 47 -18.54 -12.56 4.39
C LYS A 47 -18.15 -13.91 4.97
N THR A 48 -16.85 -14.22 4.97
CA THR A 48 -16.34 -15.51 5.48
C THR A 48 -15.89 -15.42 6.94
N GLY A 49 -15.62 -14.21 7.45
CA GLY A 49 -15.05 -14.01 8.78
C GLY A 49 -13.62 -14.53 8.88
N LEU A 50 -12.87 -14.53 7.77
CA LEU A 50 -11.51 -15.08 7.70
C LEU A 50 -10.53 -14.11 7.03
N MET A 51 -9.25 -14.27 7.36
CA MET A 51 -8.14 -13.60 6.68
C MET A 51 -7.79 -14.37 5.40
N ASN A 52 -8.14 -13.80 4.25
CA ASN A 52 -7.86 -14.38 2.95
C ASN A 52 -6.54 -13.82 2.40
N PRO A 53 -5.59 -14.66 1.99
CA PRO A 53 -4.38 -14.18 1.33
C PRO A 53 -4.73 -13.54 -0.02
N VAL A 54 -4.14 -12.38 -0.30
CA VAL A 54 -4.40 -11.60 -1.51
C VAL A 54 -3.17 -11.53 -2.41
N TYR A 55 -1.98 -11.39 -1.84
CA TYR A 55 -0.75 -11.35 -2.61
C TYR A 55 0.48 -11.65 -1.78
N GLU A 56 1.56 -11.95 -2.48
CA GLU A 56 2.86 -12.23 -1.90
C GLU A 56 3.91 -11.34 -2.56
N LEU A 57 4.86 -10.88 -1.74
CA LEU A 57 6.00 -10.09 -2.14
C LEU A 57 7.28 -10.88 -1.83
N LYS A 58 8.22 -10.84 -2.75
CA LYS A 58 9.57 -11.36 -2.53
C LYS A 58 10.54 -10.19 -2.55
N MET A 59 11.21 -9.97 -1.43
CA MET A 59 12.13 -8.84 -1.19
C MET A 59 13.57 -9.33 -0.97
N PRO A 60 14.21 -9.92 -1.99
CA PRO A 60 15.56 -10.48 -1.86
C PRO A 60 16.61 -9.37 -1.78
N TYR A 61 17.57 -9.49 -0.85
CA TYR A 61 18.62 -8.49 -0.59
C TYR A 61 19.43 -8.04 -1.83
N PHE A 62 19.53 -8.88 -2.87
CA PHE A 62 20.40 -8.62 -4.03
C PHE A 62 19.71 -8.72 -5.39
N THR A 63 18.39 -8.96 -5.45
CA THR A 63 17.68 -9.03 -6.74
C THR A 63 16.47 -8.13 -6.76
N LYS A 64 15.91 -7.92 -7.95
CA LYS A 64 14.73 -7.05 -8.11
C LYS A 64 13.53 -7.64 -7.37
N GLU A 65 12.81 -6.79 -6.66
CA GLU A 65 11.55 -7.10 -6.01
C GLU A 65 10.58 -7.78 -6.98
N LYS A 66 9.85 -8.78 -6.47
CA LYS A 66 8.84 -9.51 -7.23
C LYS A 66 7.55 -9.58 -6.44
N TYR A 67 6.45 -9.72 -7.16
CA TYR A 67 5.14 -9.96 -6.58
C TYR A 67 4.42 -11.06 -7.35
N ARG A 68 3.41 -11.63 -6.71
CA ARG A 68 2.40 -12.47 -7.37
C ARG A 68 1.07 -12.34 -6.63
N ASN A 69 -0.02 -12.59 -7.32
CA ASN A 69 -1.29 -12.78 -6.62
C ASN A 69 -1.25 -14.12 -5.90
N TYR A 70 -1.99 -14.24 -4.79
CA TYR A 70 -2.00 -15.50 -4.06
C TYR A 70 -2.52 -16.65 -4.93
N GLY A 71 -1.83 -17.79 -4.91
CA GLY A 71 -2.14 -18.97 -5.71
C GLY A 71 -1.56 -18.97 -7.14
N GLU A 72 -0.95 -17.87 -7.59
CA GLU A 72 -0.20 -17.87 -8.86
C GLU A 72 1.15 -18.57 -8.69
N VAL A 73 1.55 -19.33 -9.72
CA VAL A 73 2.86 -20.01 -9.73
C VAL A 73 3.98 -19.02 -10.03
N ASP A 74 3.75 -18.13 -10.98
CA ASP A 74 4.78 -17.28 -11.55
C ASP A 74 4.97 -15.97 -10.78
N TRP A 75 6.23 -15.65 -10.49
CA TRP A 75 6.63 -14.39 -9.92
C TRP A 75 6.80 -13.33 -11.00
N ARG A 76 6.14 -12.18 -10.83
CA ARG A 76 6.26 -11.03 -11.73
C ARG A 76 7.18 -9.98 -11.11
N PRO A 77 8.05 -9.34 -11.90
CA PRO A 77 8.89 -8.28 -11.37
C PRO A 77 8.03 -7.06 -10.98
N MET A 78 8.37 -6.40 -9.86
CA MET A 78 7.59 -5.28 -9.33
C MET A 78 7.45 -4.13 -10.32
N ASN A 79 8.40 -3.95 -11.25
CA ASN A 79 8.33 -2.94 -12.31
C ASN A 79 7.25 -3.21 -13.38
N GLN A 80 6.59 -4.36 -13.38
CA GLN A 80 5.37 -4.57 -14.17
C GLN A 80 4.12 -4.02 -13.49
N LEU A 81 4.16 -3.86 -12.16
CA LEU A 81 3.12 -3.17 -11.40
C LEU A 81 3.41 -1.67 -11.28
N LEU A 82 4.70 -1.35 -11.16
CA LEU A 82 5.22 -0.01 -10.93
C LEU A 82 5.89 0.54 -12.19
N GLU A 83 5.28 1.55 -12.78
CA GLU A 83 5.86 2.29 -13.91
C GLU A 83 6.77 3.42 -13.41
N LYS A 84 7.73 3.84 -14.25
CA LYS A 84 8.50 5.06 -13.99
C LYS A 84 7.61 6.27 -14.21
N ALA A 85 7.51 7.16 -13.22
CA ALA A 85 6.79 8.41 -13.40
C ALA A 85 7.39 9.27 -14.53
N TYR A 86 8.73 9.36 -14.58
CA TYR A 86 9.49 10.11 -15.59
C TYR A 86 10.86 9.46 -15.84
N ALA A 87 11.51 9.75 -16.97
CA ALA A 87 12.77 9.11 -17.39
C ALA A 87 13.91 9.21 -16.35
N LEU A 88 13.95 10.30 -15.58
CA LEU A 88 14.97 10.59 -14.56
C LEU A 88 14.45 10.55 -13.11
N SER A 89 13.17 10.23 -12.91
CA SER A 89 12.57 10.16 -11.57
C SER A 89 12.73 8.77 -10.96
N THR A 90 13.00 8.73 -9.65
CA THR A 90 12.91 7.52 -8.84
C THR A 90 11.46 7.20 -8.45
N ALA A 91 10.53 8.14 -8.63
CA ALA A 91 9.13 7.96 -8.30
C ALA A 91 8.48 6.89 -9.20
N ARG A 92 7.64 6.07 -8.57
CA ARG A 92 6.92 4.97 -9.22
C ARG A 92 5.43 5.27 -9.25
N THR A 93 4.80 4.94 -10.36
CA THR A 93 3.35 5.04 -10.55
C THR A 93 2.73 3.66 -10.67
N PHE A 94 1.48 3.51 -10.28
CA PHE A 94 0.68 2.31 -10.53
C PHE A 94 -0.74 2.67 -10.93
N CYS A 95 -1.38 1.81 -11.72
CA CYS A 95 -2.79 1.93 -12.05
C CYS A 95 -3.64 1.22 -10.99
N GLY A 96 -4.65 1.93 -10.47
CA GLY A 96 -5.59 1.41 -9.50
C GLY A 96 -6.72 0.60 -10.10
N ALA A 97 -7.46 -0.08 -9.23
CA ALA A 97 -8.67 -0.80 -9.62
C ALA A 97 -9.78 0.15 -10.11
N ASP A 98 -9.77 1.40 -9.65
CA ASP A 98 -10.65 2.48 -10.12
C ASP A 98 -10.21 3.09 -11.47
N GLY A 99 -9.16 2.54 -12.09
CA GLY A 99 -8.62 2.97 -13.38
C GLY A 99 -7.77 4.25 -13.32
N ARG A 100 -7.50 4.80 -12.13
CA ARG A 100 -6.67 5.99 -11.97
C ARG A 100 -5.21 5.63 -11.75
N ASN A 101 -4.30 6.49 -12.21
CA ASN A 101 -2.89 6.35 -11.90
C ASN A 101 -2.57 7.02 -10.57
N TYR A 102 -1.73 6.36 -9.78
CA TYR A 102 -1.28 6.83 -8.48
C TYR A 102 0.22 6.90 -8.40
N ARG A 103 0.75 7.80 -7.56
CA ARG A 103 2.19 7.98 -7.31
C ARG A 103 2.47 8.22 -5.84
N TRP A 104 3.43 7.50 -5.28
CA TRP A 104 4.04 7.87 -3.99
C TRP A 104 5.07 8.97 -4.19
N GLU A 105 5.01 10.01 -3.36
CA GLU A 105 5.93 11.15 -3.43
C GLU A 105 6.28 11.63 -2.03
N ALA A 106 7.56 11.98 -1.82
CA ALA A 106 8.01 12.62 -0.60
C ALA A 106 7.77 14.13 -0.69
N VAL A 107 6.98 14.69 0.23
CA VAL A 107 6.62 16.11 0.31
C VAL A 107 6.78 16.56 1.75
N ASP A 108 7.64 17.56 2.00
CA ASP A 108 7.86 18.17 3.32
C ASP A 108 7.99 17.13 4.46
N GLU A 109 8.95 16.21 4.31
CA GLU A 109 9.25 15.12 5.26
C GLU A 109 8.14 14.06 5.44
N ARG A 110 7.08 14.12 4.63
CA ARG A 110 5.99 13.14 4.61
C ARG A 110 5.96 12.39 3.31
N VAL A 111 5.34 11.21 3.32
CA VAL A 111 5.09 10.46 2.08
C VAL A 111 3.61 10.51 1.76
N VAL A 112 3.27 10.97 0.56
CA VAL A 112 1.90 11.18 0.11
C VAL A 112 1.60 10.35 -1.12
N LEU A 113 0.36 9.86 -1.23
CA LEU A 113 -0.14 9.19 -2.42
C LEU A 113 -0.92 10.21 -3.26
N LEU A 114 -0.47 10.50 -4.46
CA LEU A 114 -1.12 11.39 -5.41
C LEU A 114 -1.92 10.58 -6.41
N ALA A 115 -3.17 10.97 -6.69
CA ALA A 115 -3.85 10.54 -7.91
C ALA A 115 -3.44 11.46 -9.06
N VAL A 116 -2.82 10.90 -10.10
CA VAL A 116 -2.29 11.63 -11.25
C VAL A 116 -3.10 11.34 -12.51
N SER A 117 -3.20 12.32 -13.40
CA SER A 117 -3.82 12.17 -14.71
C SER A 117 -3.11 13.07 -15.72
N ASP A 118 -3.33 12.84 -17.01
CA ASP A 118 -2.78 13.69 -18.07
C ASP A 118 -3.27 15.15 -17.95
N ILE A 119 -4.47 15.34 -17.37
CA ILE A 119 -5.10 16.66 -17.17
C ILE A 119 -4.54 17.35 -15.92
N ILE A 120 -4.16 16.59 -14.88
CA ILE A 120 -3.60 17.11 -13.62
C ILE A 120 -2.26 16.42 -13.36
N PRO A 121 -1.16 16.88 -13.98
CA PRO A 121 0.14 16.21 -13.91
C PRO A 121 0.77 16.23 -12.51
N ARG A 122 0.41 17.23 -11.70
CA ARG A 122 0.83 17.32 -10.29
C ARG A 122 0.02 16.40 -9.37
N GLY A 123 -1.10 15.87 -9.87
CA GLY A 123 -2.07 15.11 -9.12
C GLY A 123 -2.69 15.87 -7.94
N TYR A 124 -3.45 15.14 -7.13
CA TYR A 124 -3.95 15.63 -5.84
C TYR A 124 -3.78 14.54 -4.78
N VAL A 125 -3.59 14.95 -3.53
CA VAL A 125 -3.27 14.04 -2.43
C VAL A 125 -4.49 13.21 -2.05
N THR A 126 -4.39 11.89 -2.22
CA THR A 126 -5.43 10.90 -1.89
C THR A 126 -5.17 10.17 -0.59
N ALA A 127 -3.90 10.00 -0.22
CA ALA A 127 -3.51 9.46 1.07
C ALA A 127 -2.23 10.09 1.60
N ARG A 128 -2.03 10.00 2.91
CA ARG A 128 -0.80 10.41 3.60
C ARG A 128 -0.31 9.26 4.45
N TYR A 129 0.94 8.90 4.26
CA TYR A 129 1.65 8.00 5.15
C TYR A 129 2.29 8.83 6.25
N ASN A 130 1.84 8.60 7.48
CA ASN A 130 2.37 9.23 8.68
C ASN A 130 3.29 8.23 9.36
N TRP A 131 4.59 8.40 9.15
CA TRP A 131 5.60 7.59 9.82
C TRP A 131 5.72 8.04 11.27
N SER A 132 5.62 7.10 12.21
CA SER A 132 5.95 7.38 13.62
C SER A 132 7.45 7.14 13.86
N LEU A 133 8.16 8.20 14.24
CA LEU A 133 9.56 8.13 14.69
C LEU A 133 9.68 7.99 16.21
N ILE A 134 8.55 8.08 16.93
CA ILE A 134 8.50 8.04 18.40
C ILE A 134 8.24 6.61 18.85
N CYS A 135 9.07 6.13 19.78
CA CYS A 135 8.89 4.81 20.38
C CYS A 135 7.52 4.71 21.07
N GLY A 136 6.69 3.76 20.62
CA GLY A 136 5.34 3.53 21.16
C GLY A 136 4.21 4.20 20.37
N GLU A 137 4.51 5.13 19.46
CA GLU A 137 3.52 5.65 18.52
C GLU A 137 3.48 4.78 17.26
N LEU A 138 2.28 4.53 16.76
CA LEU A 138 2.04 3.68 15.60
C LEU A 138 2.01 4.51 14.32
N SER A 139 2.64 4.01 13.26
CA SER A 139 2.49 4.58 11.92
C SER A 139 1.05 4.46 11.44
N SER A 140 0.63 5.35 10.55
CA SER A 140 -0.72 5.30 9.96
C SER A 140 -0.75 5.72 8.50
N LEU A 141 -1.71 5.17 7.77
CA LEU A 141 -2.06 5.60 6.43
C LEU A 141 -3.43 6.30 6.47
N GLN A 142 -3.41 7.61 6.30
CA GLN A 142 -4.61 8.45 6.29
C GLN A 142 -5.16 8.58 4.88
N ILE A 143 -6.38 8.13 4.64
CA ILE A 143 -7.10 8.28 3.38
C ILE A 143 -7.88 9.59 3.39
N LEU A 144 -7.61 10.44 2.40
CA LEU A 144 -8.26 11.75 2.23
C LEU A 144 -9.39 11.73 1.20
N HIS A 145 -9.37 10.76 0.28
CA HIS A 145 -10.37 10.60 -0.77
C HIS A 145 -10.85 9.16 -0.86
N GLU A 146 -12.11 8.90 -0.48
CA GLU A 146 -12.69 7.54 -0.41
C GLU A 146 -12.57 6.67 -1.66
N PRO A 147 -12.65 7.18 -2.91
CA PRO A 147 -12.52 6.33 -4.10
C PRO A 147 -11.21 5.51 -4.16
N VAL A 148 -10.16 5.97 -3.49
CA VAL A 148 -8.87 5.27 -3.43
C VAL A 148 -8.96 3.93 -2.68
N LEU A 149 -10.03 3.70 -1.90
CA LEU A 149 -10.24 2.45 -1.17
C LEU A 149 -10.43 1.24 -2.10
N GLU A 150 -10.95 1.44 -3.32
CA GLU A 150 -11.08 0.35 -4.32
C GLU A 150 -9.71 -0.22 -4.72
N THR A 151 -8.67 0.60 -4.58
CA THR A 151 -7.28 0.29 -4.94
C THR A 151 -6.44 -0.08 -3.71
N LEU A 152 -7.04 -0.23 -2.53
CA LEU A 152 -6.31 -0.37 -1.26
C LEU A 152 -5.33 -1.56 -1.25
N ASP A 153 -5.66 -2.67 -1.89
CA ASP A 153 -4.76 -3.82 -1.99
C ASP A 153 -3.44 -3.46 -2.68
N ILE A 154 -3.48 -2.64 -3.74
CA ILE A 154 -2.27 -2.20 -4.46
C ILE A 154 -1.52 -1.17 -3.60
N ILE A 155 -2.24 -0.29 -2.89
CA ILE A 155 -1.64 0.70 -2.00
C ILE A 155 -0.87 0.00 -0.87
N ILE A 156 -1.46 -0.98 -0.19
CA ILE A 156 -0.78 -1.73 0.88
C ILE A 156 0.38 -2.57 0.30
N ARG A 157 0.27 -3.04 -0.95
CA ARG A 157 1.35 -3.75 -1.64
C ARG A 157 2.54 -2.87 -1.98
N THR A 158 2.30 -1.60 -2.28
CA THR A 158 3.28 -0.66 -2.83
C THR A 158 3.60 0.47 -1.87
N SER A 159 3.04 0.44 -0.66
CA SER A 159 3.27 1.46 0.34
C SER A 159 4.76 1.52 0.64
N PRO A 160 5.30 2.73 0.86
CA PRO A 160 6.66 2.90 1.34
C PRO A 160 6.71 2.36 2.77
N MET A 161 6.98 1.07 2.86
CA MET A 161 7.27 0.32 4.06
C MET A 161 8.77 0.42 4.30
#